data_AF-A0A507BFE0-F1
#
_entry.id   AF-A0A507BFE0-F1
#
_cell.length_a   1.000
_cell.length_b   1.000
_cell.length_c   1.000
_cell.angle_alpha   90.00
_cell.angle_beta   90.00
_cell.angle_gamma   90.00
#
_symmetry.space_group_name_H-M   'P 1'
#
loop_
_entity.id
_entity.type
_entity.pdbx_description
1 polymer ?
#
loop_
_entity_poly.entity_id
_entity_poly.type
_entity_poly.pdbx_seq_one_letter_code
_entity_poly.pdbx_strand_id
1 'polypeptide(L)'
;MWGVRSDIQIAGHVFGRCAPHHLWNQETFSCPPTAASLANLETAINEAVDHTSDLLDTQKANLRVTQLWLRIILWQIRLHLGHLVEDAHPISLTYHYPLEFAKDLVLSTQDLSVDSIKVHGVGITEKLLDIACAVVDVLACIPLTASKNLTTQSGSKQMETITFSSSHESFIRPRMSLLSLPAEIQLCVLGFLGSGFFQEDSRRLTVSAQWHAVAIQVMFWNLQLTVNSLKRLTENEAALGRCRVHTRTVRLLFETFKGLSAPVASNPDLVATQISRSLLKLAPTLQQCRGLNRLELKALHYEFQDLEPQSRLHYQYLMPKPLSQLLTVQNLTSLRLDIAGSQISKAVPDIHLCASIQALMPSLRCLHCRMETICTSLLDISSIDQSIGLEELIINLSLSNLTDTWTAYRFPKWCQSDRLEGVSVLRNELEDQAAELASHLDTARCIRVISHTFPSLDWVAFDAVQGRRVRLEAGSEWDAQGETLEDTSSEDETDLFESEPDSPAQITL
;
A
#
# COMPACT_ATOMS: atom_id res chain seq x y z
N MET A 1 22.34 42.44 0.60
CA MET A 1 23.62 42.52 -0.15
C MET A 1 23.47 41.51 -1.26
N TRP A 2 23.20 42.00 -2.45
CA TRP A 2 22.67 41.25 -3.59
C TRP A 2 23.83 40.69 -4.41
N GLY A 3 23.77 39.41 -4.75
CA GLY A 3 24.78 38.71 -5.54
C GLY A 3 24.17 37.57 -6.34
N VAL A 4 23.04 37.82 -7.01
CA VAL A 4 22.56 36.98 -8.10
C VAL A 4 23.12 37.59 -9.37
N ARG A 5 23.88 36.81 -10.17
CA ARG A 5 24.40 37.27 -11.47
C ARG A 5 23.26 37.88 -12.29
N SER A 6 23.52 39.06 -12.84
CA SER A 6 22.62 39.91 -13.63
C SER A 6 21.97 39.24 -14.85
N ASP A 7 22.40 38.03 -15.20
CA ASP A 7 21.99 37.33 -16.42
C ASP A 7 20.60 36.65 -16.28
N ILE A 8 20.13 36.41 -15.05
CA ILE A 8 18.79 35.83 -14.80
C ILE A 8 17.68 36.90 -14.90
N GLN A 9 18.00 38.18 -14.74
CA GLN A 9 17.02 39.28 -14.89
C GLN A 9 16.64 39.55 -16.34
N ILE A 10 17.47 39.15 -17.31
CA ILE A 10 17.17 39.33 -18.75
C ILE A 10 16.02 38.41 -19.19
N ALA A 11 15.88 37.23 -18.57
CA ALA A 11 14.73 36.35 -18.82
C ALA A 11 13.40 37.02 -18.38
N GLY A 12 13.40 37.75 -17.27
CA GLY A 12 12.21 38.43 -16.77
C GLY A 12 11.66 39.51 -17.72
N HIS A 13 12.51 40.11 -18.57
CA HIS A 13 12.07 41.16 -19.50
C HIS A 13 11.59 40.62 -20.86
N VAL A 14 12.06 39.44 -21.28
CA VAL A 14 11.58 38.76 -22.50
C VAL A 14 10.26 38.01 -22.22
N PHE A 15 10.05 37.52 -21.00
CA PHE A 15 8.88 36.71 -20.64
C PHE A 15 7.80 37.47 -19.85
N GLY A 16 7.87 38.80 -19.83
CA GLY A 16 6.99 39.67 -19.04
C GLY A 16 5.63 39.93 -19.68
N ARG A 17 4.68 38.98 -19.53
CA ARG A 17 3.23 39.16 -19.28
C ARG A 17 2.50 37.85 -19.58
N CYS A 18 1.68 37.41 -18.64
CA CYS A 18 0.77 36.26 -18.78
C CYS A 18 0.07 36.27 -20.14
N ALA A 19 0.40 35.29 -20.97
CA ALA A 19 -0.31 34.98 -22.19
C ALA A 19 -0.59 33.47 -22.20
N PRO A 20 -1.81 33.02 -22.53
CA PRO A 20 -2.10 31.60 -22.65
C PRO A 20 -1.13 30.98 -23.65
N HIS A 21 -0.56 29.80 -23.33
CA HIS A 21 0.47 29.06 -24.07
C HIS A 21 0.16 28.76 -25.56
N HIS A 22 -0.98 29.21 -26.08
CA HIS A 22 -1.32 29.26 -27.50
C HIS A 22 -0.62 30.39 -28.28
N LEU A 23 0.03 31.36 -27.62
CA LEU A 23 0.62 32.54 -28.27
C LEU A 23 2.06 32.38 -28.78
N TRP A 24 2.77 31.30 -28.43
CA TRP A 24 4.07 31.00 -29.06
C TRP A 24 3.95 30.54 -30.52
N ASN A 25 2.72 30.31 -31.02
CA ASN A 25 2.47 29.71 -32.33
C ASN A 25 2.38 30.72 -33.49
N GLN A 26 2.64 32.01 -33.28
CA GLN A 26 2.50 33.04 -34.32
C GLN A 26 3.61 34.09 -34.38
N GLU A 27 4.68 33.95 -33.60
CA GLU A 27 5.83 34.87 -33.73
C GLU A 27 6.75 34.43 -34.87
N THR A 28 6.69 35.15 -35.98
CA THR A 28 7.70 35.05 -37.03
C THR A 28 9.00 35.67 -36.53
N PHE A 29 9.98 34.83 -36.19
CA PHE A 29 11.32 35.31 -35.86
C PHE A 29 11.93 36.03 -37.06
N SER A 30 12.18 37.33 -36.94
CA SER A 30 12.93 38.10 -37.95
C SER A 30 14.34 37.55 -38.17
N CYS A 31 14.89 36.84 -37.17
CA CYS A 31 16.12 36.06 -37.24
C CYS A 31 16.02 34.89 -36.23
N PRO A 32 15.85 33.63 -36.68
CA PRO A 32 15.77 32.49 -35.77
C PRO A 32 17.12 32.27 -35.05
N PRO A 33 17.12 31.84 -33.78
CA PRO A 33 18.35 31.62 -33.04
C PRO A 33 19.15 30.46 -33.65
N THR A 34 20.46 30.66 -33.80
CA THR A 34 21.38 29.64 -34.34
C THR A 34 21.56 28.46 -33.37
N ALA A 35 21.90 27.29 -33.91
CA ALA A 35 22.25 26.12 -33.09
C ALA A 35 23.39 26.43 -32.09
N ALA A 36 24.40 27.21 -32.50
CA ALA A 36 25.51 27.63 -31.64
C ALA A 36 25.05 28.50 -30.45
N SER A 37 24.15 29.47 -30.69
CA SER A 37 23.58 30.27 -29.58
C SER A 37 22.76 29.44 -28.60
N LEU A 38 22.03 28.43 -29.09
CA LEU A 38 21.26 27.52 -28.23
C LEU A 38 22.17 26.56 -27.44
N ALA A 39 23.34 26.19 -27.97
CA ALA A 39 24.33 25.39 -27.23
C ALA A 39 25.02 26.20 -26.11
N ASN A 40 25.34 27.48 -26.38
CA ASN A 40 25.86 28.38 -25.35
C ASN A 40 24.84 28.61 -24.23
N LEU A 41 23.56 28.78 -24.58
CA LEU A 41 22.49 28.92 -23.62
C LEU A 41 22.32 27.65 -22.76
N GLU A 42 22.41 26.46 -23.36
CA GLU A 42 22.37 25.20 -22.62
C GLU A 42 23.48 25.13 -21.56
N THR A 43 24.71 25.47 -21.95
CA THR A 43 25.87 25.48 -21.06
C THR A 43 25.64 26.44 -19.90
N ALA A 44 25.19 27.66 -20.19
CA ALA A 44 24.88 28.65 -19.17
C ALA A 44 23.77 28.20 -18.20
N ILE A 45 22.72 27.54 -18.70
CA ILE A 45 21.65 26.99 -17.85
C ILE A 45 22.20 25.89 -16.94
N ASN A 46 23.00 24.97 -17.46
CA ASN A 46 23.57 23.86 -16.69
C ASN A 46 24.53 24.34 -15.60
N GLU A 47 25.28 25.42 -15.85
CA GLU A 47 26.23 26.00 -14.89
C GLU A 47 25.58 27.01 -13.92
N ALA A 48 24.31 27.39 -14.11
CA ALA A 48 23.66 28.46 -13.35
C ALA A 48 23.39 28.12 -11.87
N VAL A 49 23.26 26.82 -11.54
CA VAL A 49 22.95 26.36 -10.17
C VAL A 49 24.16 25.65 -9.61
N ASP A 50 24.82 26.28 -8.64
CA ASP A 50 25.94 25.67 -7.92
C ASP A 50 25.42 24.60 -6.94
N HIS A 51 25.80 23.36 -7.19
CA HIS A 51 25.44 22.20 -6.37
C HIS A 51 26.17 22.14 -5.01
N THR A 52 27.20 22.97 -4.82
CA THR A 52 28.02 23.03 -3.59
C THR A 52 27.61 24.13 -2.62
N SER A 53 26.65 24.97 -3.00
CA SER A 53 26.17 26.09 -2.18
C SER A 53 25.25 25.62 -1.04
N ASP A 54 25.48 26.14 0.17
CA ASP A 54 24.65 25.95 1.37
C ASP A 54 23.31 26.71 1.27
N LEU A 55 22.44 26.25 0.38
CA LEU A 55 21.10 26.80 0.19
C LEU A 55 20.07 26.07 1.06
N LEU A 56 19.04 26.81 1.49
CA LEU A 56 17.86 26.20 2.13
C LEU A 56 17.11 25.32 1.12
N ASP A 57 16.45 24.27 1.58
CA ASP A 57 15.71 23.33 0.71
C ASP A 57 14.64 24.03 -0.14
N THR A 58 13.99 25.06 0.39
CA THR A 58 13.05 25.90 -0.37
C THR A 58 13.73 26.62 -1.53
N GLN A 59 14.94 27.14 -1.34
CA GLN A 59 15.71 27.82 -2.39
C GLN A 59 16.25 26.82 -3.41
N LYS A 60 16.80 25.69 -2.94
CA LYS A 60 17.24 24.58 -3.79
C LYS A 60 16.11 24.08 -4.69
N ALA A 61 14.92 23.88 -4.13
CA ALA A 61 13.73 23.46 -4.87
C ALA A 61 13.41 24.42 -6.02
N ASN A 62 13.32 25.72 -5.75
CA ASN A 62 12.99 26.69 -6.79
C ASN A 62 14.07 26.77 -7.89
N LEU A 63 15.36 26.79 -7.51
CA LEU A 63 16.46 26.89 -8.46
C LEU A 63 16.57 25.64 -9.34
N ARG A 64 16.56 24.44 -8.73
CA ARG A 64 16.65 23.18 -9.47
C ARG A 64 15.46 22.98 -10.39
N VAL A 65 14.23 23.15 -9.90
CA VAL A 65 13.02 23.02 -10.76
C VAL A 65 13.02 24.05 -11.88
N THR A 66 13.48 25.29 -11.63
CA THR A 66 13.57 26.32 -12.67
C THR A 66 14.64 25.99 -13.72
N GLN A 67 15.82 25.55 -13.30
CA GLN A 67 16.89 25.10 -14.22
C GLN A 67 16.41 23.96 -15.11
N LEU A 68 15.73 22.98 -14.51
CA LEU A 68 15.14 21.85 -15.19
C LEU A 68 14.07 22.29 -16.20
N TRP A 69 13.16 23.17 -15.80
CA TRP A 69 12.16 23.73 -16.70
C TRP A 69 12.79 24.47 -17.89
N LEU A 70 13.83 25.29 -17.65
CA LEU A 70 14.54 25.99 -18.73
C LEU A 70 15.20 25.02 -19.73
N ARG A 71 15.72 23.87 -19.28
CA ARG A 71 16.22 22.82 -20.16
C ARG A 71 15.12 22.24 -21.06
N ILE A 72 13.90 22.05 -20.54
CA ILE A 72 12.75 21.62 -21.35
C ILE A 72 12.29 22.71 -22.32
N ILE A 73 12.23 23.97 -21.90
CA ILE A 73 11.90 25.09 -22.81
C ILE A 73 12.92 25.17 -23.96
N LEU A 74 14.22 25.02 -23.67
CA LEU A 74 15.25 24.99 -24.69
C LEU A 74 15.07 23.82 -25.67
N TRP A 75 14.72 22.64 -25.17
CA TRP A 75 14.40 21.49 -26.02
C TRP A 75 13.17 21.74 -26.90
N GLN A 76 12.11 22.35 -26.37
CA GLN A 76 10.91 22.71 -27.14
C GLN A 76 11.24 23.72 -28.26
N ILE A 77 12.13 24.69 -28.00
CA ILE A 77 12.62 25.63 -29.02
C ILE A 77 13.37 24.86 -30.12
N ARG A 78 14.26 23.93 -29.76
CA ARG A 78 15.00 23.10 -30.73
C ARG A 78 14.07 22.22 -31.57
N LEU A 79 13.04 21.64 -30.95
CA LEU A 79 12.01 20.88 -31.66
C LEU A 79 11.31 21.73 -32.71
N HIS A 80 10.89 22.94 -32.34
CA HIS A 80 10.19 23.86 -33.25
C HIS A 80 11.05 24.33 -34.42
N LEU A 81 12.36 24.53 -34.18
CA LEU A 81 13.31 24.93 -35.21
C LEU A 81 13.83 23.77 -36.08
N GLY A 82 13.42 22.53 -35.80
CA GLY A 82 13.91 21.35 -36.52
C GLY A 82 15.39 21.04 -36.27
N HIS A 83 15.91 21.40 -35.10
CA HIS A 83 17.31 21.20 -34.72
C HIS A 83 17.57 19.85 -34.00
N LEU A 84 16.55 18.99 -33.89
CA LEU A 84 16.67 17.69 -33.21
C LEU A 84 17.02 16.56 -34.19
N VAL A 85 17.80 15.60 -33.71
CA VAL A 85 18.25 14.42 -34.46
C VAL A 85 18.11 13.17 -33.58
N GLU A 86 17.69 12.04 -34.15
CA GLU A 86 17.36 10.82 -33.40
C GLU A 86 18.54 10.27 -32.58
N ASP A 87 19.73 10.17 -33.18
CA ASP A 87 20.96 9.65 -32.56
C ASP A 87 22.00 10.74 -32.29
N ALA A 88 21.55 11.89 -31.79
CA ALA A 88 22.43 13.02 -31.50
C ALA A 88 23.28 12.83 -30.23
N HIS A 89 24.51 13.35 -30.27
CA HIS A 89 25.35 13.58 -29.09
C HIS A 89 25.65 15.09 -29.01
N PRO A 90 25.28 15.80 -27.92
CA PRO A 90 24.67 15.33 -26.67
C PRO A 90 23.19 14.93 -26.79
N ILE A 91 22.70 14.14 -25.82
CA ILE A 91 21.33 13.62 -25.79
C ILE A 91 20.24 14.70 -25.77
N SER A 92 20.57 15.93 -25.35
CA SER A 92 19.68 17.10 -25.36
C SER A 92 19.30 17.61 -26.76
N LEU A 93 19.91 17.03 -27.80
CA LEU A 93 19.56 17.25 -29.20
C LEU A 93 18.67 16.14 -29.77
N THR A 94 18.19 15.21 -28.94
CA THR A 94 17.35 14.09 -29.38
C THR A 94 15.86 14.32 -29.14
N TYR A 95 15.02 13.61 -29.91
CA TYR A 95 13.57 13.61 -29.71
C TYR A 95 13.14 12.94 -28.39
N HIS A 96 13.94 11.99 -27.87
CA HIS A 96 13.65 11.25 -26.64
C HIS A 96 14.21 11.93 -25.37
N TYR A 97 14.88 13.08 -25.50
CA TYR A 97 15.49 13.79 -24.39
C TYR A 97 14.56 14.00 -23.17
N PRO A 98 13.27 14.38 -23.30
CA PRO A 98 12.37 14.50 -22.15
C PRO A 98 12.28 13.23 -21.29
N LEU A 99 12.40 12.03 -21.86
CA LEU A 99 12.32 10.77 -21.10
C LEU A 99 13.55 10.55 -20.23
N GLU A 100 14.74 10.82 -20.76
CA GLU A 100 15.98 10.74 -19.99
C GLU A 100 16.04 11.86 -18.95
N PHE A 101 15.59 13.05 -19.33
CA PHE A 101 15.47 14.19 -18.44
C PHE A 101 14.51 13.97 -17.27
N ALA A 102 13.43 13.20 -17.45
CA ALA A 102 12.53 12.86 -16.34
C ALA A 102 13.25 12.10 -15.22
N LYS A 103 14.26 11.27 -15.56
CA LYS A 103 15.11 10.59 -14.58
C LYS A 103 15.96 11.59 -13.81
N ASP A 104 16.59 12.54 -14.51
CA ASP A 104 17.36 13.63 -13.91
C ASP A 104 16.49 14.46 -12.94
N LEU A 105 15.24 14.78 -13.31
CA LEU A 105 14.31 15.51 -12.45
C LEU A 105 14.03 14.74 -11.15
N VAL A 106 13.76 13.44 -11.22
CA VAL A 106 13.49 12.61 -10.03
C VAL A 106 14.73 12.56 -9.13
N LEU A 107 15.91 12.29 -9.71
CA LEU A 107 17.15 12.19 -8.94
C LEU A 107 17.56 13.53 -8.31
N SER A 108 17.39 14.63 -9.04
CA SER A 108 17.77 15.98 -8.58
C SER A 108 16.81 16.60 -7.57
N THR A 109 15.65 15.98 -7.35
CA THR A 109 14.63 16.45 -6.38
C THR A 109 14.43 15.47 -5.23
N GLN A 110 15.11 14.32 -5.21
CA GLN A 110 14.94 13.27 -4.20
C GLN A 110 15.33 13.71 -2.78
N ASP A 111 16.26 14.66 -2.66
CA ASP A 111 16.75 15.22 -1.40
C ASP A 111 15.87 16.38 -0.89
N LEU A 112 14.82 16.75 -1.61
CA LEU A 112 13.96 17.88 -1.28
C LEU A 112 12.64 17.39 -0.68
N SER A 113 12.24 17.99 0.45
CA SER A 113 10.93 17.74 1.02
C SER A 113 9.81 18.32 0.15
N VAL A 114 8.67 17.62 0.11
CA VAL A 114 7.48 18.07 -0.62
C VAL A 114 7.01 19.46 -0.14
N ASP A 115 7.15 19.76 1.14
CA ASP A 115 6.75 21.06 1.70
C ASP A 115 7.65 22.21 1.24
N SER A 116 8.93 21.94 1.01
CA SER A 116 9.87 22.91 0.43
C SER A 116 9.52 23.29 -1.01
N ILE A 117 8.90 22.37 -1.75
CA ILE A 117 8.39 22.58 -3.11
C ILE A 117 7.04 23.33 -3.06
N LYS A 118 6.13 22.90 -2.18
CA LYS A 118 4.76 23.47 -2.05
C LYS A 118 4.74 24.96 -1.71
N VAL A 119 5.72 25.46 -0.94
CA VAL A 119 5.82 26.87 -0.53
C VAL A 119 5.81 27.85 -1.72
N HIS A 120 6.29 27.42 -2.89
CA HIS A 120 6.34 28.25 -4.11
C HIS A 120 5.01 28.32 -4.87
N GLY A 121 4.05 27.48 -4.49
CA GLY A 121 2.70 27.48 -5.04
C GLY A 121 2.66 27.22 -6.55
N VAL A 122 1.77 27.94 -7.23
CA VAL A 122 1.42 27.70 -8.64
C VAL A 122 2.61 27.81 -9.60
N GLY A 123 3.58 28.69 -9.34
CA GLY A 123 4.69 28.91 -10.27
C GLY A 123 5.62 27.71 -10.42
N ILE A 124 5.83 26.90 -9.37
CA ILE A 124 6.55 25.63 -9.50
C ILE A 124 5.65 24.55 -10.12
N THR A 125 4.36 24.53 -9.75
CA THR A 125 3.40 23.59 -10.33
C THR A 125 3.30 23.72 -11.85
N GLU A 126 3.28 24.95 -12.38
CA GLU A 126 3.28 25.21 -13.82
C GLU A 126 4.55 24.71 -14.51
N LYS A 127 5.72 24.94 -13.90
CA LYS A 127 7.00 24.45 -14.42
C LYS A 127 7.06 22.92 -14.46
N LEU A 128 6.64 22.26 -13.39
CA LEU A 128 6.57 20.80 -13.33
C LEU A 128 5.55 20.24 -14.32
N LEU A 129 4.43 20.94 -14.51
CA LEU A 129 3.42 20.58 -15.50
C LEU A 129 3.97 20.69 -16.92
N ASP A 130 4.69 21.75 -17.25
CA ASP A 130 5.35 21.90 -18.56
C ASP A 130 6.34 20.77 -18.85
N ILE A 131 7.14 20.39 -17.84
CA ILE A 131 8.06 19.26 -17.94
C ILE A 131 7.27 17.96 -18.17
N ALA A 132 6.25 17.70 -17.36
CA ALA A 132 5.43 16.49 -17.47
C ALA A 132 4.72 16.40 -18.84
N CYS A 133 4.21 17.52 -19.36
CA CYS A 133 3.63 17.59 -20.70
C CYS A 133 4.65 17.22 -21.78
N ALA A 134 5.89 17.72 -21.69
CA ALA A 134 6.94 17.35 -22.65
C ALA A 134 7.27 15.84 -22.62
N VAL A 135 7.30 15.23 -21.44
CA VAL A 135 7.48 13.77 -21.28
C VAL A 135 6.33 13.00 -21.91
N VAL A 136 5.10 13.43 -21.63
CA VAL A 136 3.87 12.85 -22.17
C VAL A 136 3.82 12.93 -23.69
N ASP A 137 4.17 14.08 -24.26
CA ASP A 137 4.19 14.32 -25.70
C ASP A 137 5.10 13.30 -26.39
N VAL A 138 6.28 13.04 -25.82
CA VAL A 138 7.20 12.01 -26.33
C VAL A 138 6.63 10.61 -26.14
N LEU A 139 6.13 10.27 -24.95
CA LEU A 139 5.59 8.93 -24.65
C LEU A 139 4.45 8.52 -25.58
N ALA A 140 3.53 9.43 -25.88
CA ALA A 140 2.39 9.11 -26.74
C ALA A 140 2.68 9.24 -28.25
N CYS A 141 3.87 9.70 -28.63
CA CYS A 141 4.40 9.55 -30.00
C CYS A 141 5.06 8.18 -30.26
N ILE A 142 5.28 7.36 -29.22
CA ILE A 142 5.82 6.00 -29.37
C ILE A 142 4.69 5.07 -29.84
N PRO A 143 4.78 4.46 -31.04
CA PRO A 143 3.78 3.47 -31.47
C PRO A 143 3.82 2.24 -30.56
N LEU A 144 2.67 1.85 -29.99
CA LEU A 144 2.52 0.66 -29.12
C LEU A 144 2.79 -0.70 -29.83
N THR A 145 3.33 -0.70 -31.04
CA THR A 145 3.52 -1.89 -31.89
C THR A 145 4.85 -2.62 -31.70
N ALA A 146 5.70 -2.23 -30.74
CA ALA A 146 6.91 -2.98 -30.39
C ALA A 146 6.68 -4.07 -29.32
N SER A 147 5.45 -4.57 -29.18
CA SER A 147 5.11 -5.70 -28.29
C SER A 147 4.36 -6.80 -29.05
N LYS A 148 4.95 -7.28 -30.14
CA LYS A 148 4.69 -8.61 -30.70
C LYS A 148 5.95 -9.10 -31.41
N ASN A 149 6.75 -9.90 -30.71
CA ASN A 149 7.47 -11.08 -31.21
C ASN A 149 8.35 -11.71 -30.11
N LEU A 150 7.74 -12.13 -29.00
CA LEU A 150 8.32 -13.16 -28.13
C LEU A 150 7.57 -14.47 -28.37
N THR A 151 7.82 -15.06 -29.54
CA THR A 151 7.68 -16.50 -29.73
C THR A 151 9.04 -17.03 -30.14
N THR A 152 9.71 -17.64 -29.15
CA THR A 152 10.68 -18.73 -29.29
C THR A 152 11.45 -18.82 -30.61
N GLN A 153 12.70 -18.37 -30.62
CA GLN A 153 13.78 -19.14 -31.23
C GLN A 153 15.15 -18.77 -30.64
N SER A 154 15.93 -19.83 -30.46
CA SER A 154 17.27 -19.91 -29.89
C SER A 154 18.30 -19.08 -30.68
N GLY A 155 19.21 -18.41 -29.95
CA GLY A 155 20.60 -18.23 -30.37
C GLY A 155 20.96 -17.05 -31.27
N SER A 156 21.05 -15.84 -30.72
CA SER A 156 22.16 -14.88 -30.92
C SER A 156 21.83 -13.55 -30.24
N LYS A 157 22.74 -13.03 -29.39
CA LYS A 157 22.61 -11.70 -28.79
C LYS A 157 22.69 -10.63 -29.89
N GLN A 158 21.57 -10.01 -30.23
CA GLN A 158 21.52 -8.71 -30.88
C GLN A 158 20.77 -7.74 -29.98
N MET A 159 21.39 -6.59 -29.75
CA MET A 159 20.81 -5.45 -29.04
C MET A 159 19.78 -4.82 -29.97
N GLU A 160 18.49 -5.08 -29.74
CA GLU A 160 17.41 -4.50 -30.53
C GLU A 160 17.26 -3.01 -30.17
N THR A 161 17.74 -2.15 -31.06
CA THR A 161 17.47 -0.71 -31.06
C THR A 161 16.01 -0.48 -31.44
N ILE A 162 15.25 0.22 -30.60
CA ILE A 162 13.90 0.70 -30.93
C ILE A 162 14.05 1.79 -31.99
N THR A 163 13.90 1.44 -33.28
CA THR A 163 13.87 2.43 -34.37
C THR A 163 12.53 3.18 -34.37
N PHE A 164 12.58 4.50 -34.22
CA PHE A 164 11.42 5.37 -34.42
C PHE A 164 11.20 5.55 -35.93
N SER A 165 9.97 5.47 -36.43
CA SER A 165 9.71 5.83 -37.83
C SER A 165 9.76 7.35 -37.95
N SER A 166 10.90 7.87 -38.41
CA SER A 166 11.26 9.29 -38.47
C SER A 166 10.51 10.08 -39.55
N SER A 167 9.21 10.32 -39.41
CA SER A 167 8.58 11.42 -40.14
C SER A 167 8.53 12.65 -39.23
N HIS A 168 9.23 13.72 -39.65
CA HIS A 168 9.25 15.03 -38.98
C HIS A 168 7.82 15.56 -38.73
N GLU A 169 6.84 15.15 -39.55
CA GLU A 169 5.42 15.48 -39.42
C GLU A 169 4.71 14.79 -38.23
N SER A 170 5.21 13.65 -37.75
CA SER A 170 4.57 12.92 -36.63
C SER A 170 4.79 13.59 -35.27
N PHE A 171 5.90 14.30 -35.10
CA PHE A 171 6.24 15.06 -33.89
C PHE A 171 5.63 16.48 -33.89
N ILE A 172 5.22 17.00 -35.05
CA ILE A 172 4.43 18.24 -35.16
C ILE A 172 2.93 17.89 -35.05
N ARG A 173 2.57 17.06 -34.06
CA ARG A 173 1.18 16.91 -33.63
C ARG A 173 0.84 18.05 -32.65
N PRO A 174 -0.44 18.46 -32.54
CA PRO A 174 -0.83 19.38 -31.49
C PRO A 174 -0.42 18.79 -30.12
N ARG A 175 0.21 19.62 -29.27
CA ARG A 175 0.57 19.24 -27.89
C ARG A 175 -0.57 18.45 -27.25
N MET A 176 -0.29 17.28 -26.71
CA MET A 176 -1.31 16.55 -25.96
C MET A 176 -1.58 17.32 -24.68
N SER A 177 -2.81 17.81 -24.56
CA SER A 177 -3.28 18.31 -23.28
C SER A 177 -3.23 17.14 -22.28
N LEU A 178 -2.90 17.43 -21.02
CA LEU A 178 -3.04 16.47 -19.93
C LEU A 178 -4.45 15.84 -19.91
N LEU A 179 -5.46 16.59 -20.37
CA LEU A 179 -6.85 16.13 -20.48
C LEU A 179 -7.06 15.11 -21.62
N SER A 180 -6.23 15.08 -22.65
CA SER A 180 -6.32 14.15 -23.79
C SER A 180 -5.42 12.92 -23.68
N LEU A 181 -4.84 12.68 -22.50
CA LEU A 181 -3.99 11.52 -22.25
C LEU A 181 -4.74 10.18 -22.47
N PRO A 182 -4.06 9.14 -23.00
CA PRO A 182 -4.57 7.77 -22.97
C PRO A 182 -4.87 7.31 -21.54
N ALA A 183 -5.88 6.46 -21.38
CA ALA A 183 -6.37 6.01 -20.08
C ALA A 183 -5.28 5.26 -19.27
N GLU A 184 -4.35 4.60 -19.94
CA GLU A 184 -3.22 3.88 -19.35
C GLU A 184 -2.26 4.82 -18.64
N ILE A 185 -1.91 5.95 -19.28
CA ILE A 185 -1.04 6.97 -18.69
C ILE A 185 -1.77 7.66 -17.54
N GLN A 186 -3.06 7.97 -17.72
CA GLN A 186 -3.89 8.50 -16.63
C GLN A 186 -3.91 7.54 -15.43
N LEU A 187 -4.05 6.23 -15.68
CA LEU A 187 -4.07 5.21 -14.63
C LEU A 187 -2.72 5.12 -13.90
N CYS A 188 -1.61 5.24 -14.62
CA CYS A 188 -0.27 5.31 -14.01
C CYS A 188 -0.16 6.54 -13.10
N VAL A 189 -0.48 7.73 -13.63
CA VAL A 189 -0.41 9.00 -12.86
C VAL A 189 -1.30 8.96 -11.63
N LEU A 190 -2.56 8.56 -11.78
CA LEU A 190 -3.52 8.48 -10.68
C LEU A 190 -3.14 7.36 -9.70
N GLY A 191 -2.55 6.28 -10.20
CA GLY A 191 -2.05 5.18 -9.39
C GLY A 191 -0.92 5.60 -8.43
N PHE A 192 -0.07 6.53 -8.83
CA PHE A 192 0.93 7.13 -7.93
C PHE A 192 0.32 7.97 -6.79
N LEU A 193 -0.82 8.62 -7.04
CA LEU A 193 -1.57 9.33 -5.98
C LEU A 193 -2.22 8.33 -5.00
N GLY A 194 -2.64 7.18 -5.53
CA GLY A 194 -3.22 6.09 -4.75
C GLY A 194 -4.66 6.36 -4.31
N SER A 195 -5.28 5.35 -3.69
CA SER A 195 -6.69 5.44 -3.27
C SER A 195 -6.92 6.45 -2.15
N GLY A 196 -5.98 6.54 -1.19
CA GLY A 196 -6.06 7.45 -0.04
C GLY A 196 -6.24 8.91 -0.47
N PHE A 197 -5.50 9.34 -1.49
CA PHE A 197 -5.62 10.68 -2.04
C PHE A 197 -7.05 11.03 -2.48
N PHE A 198 -7.79 10.10 -3.11
CA PHE A 198 -9.17 10.35 -3.53
C PHE A 198 -10.20 10.14 -2.42
N GLN A 199 -9.91 9.25 -1.46
CA GLN A 199 -10.79 8.96 -0.34
C GLN A 199 -10.82 10.11 0.69
N GLU A 200 -9.71 10.83 0.85
CA GLU A 200 -9.63 12.03 1.70
C GLU A 200 -10.53 13.18 1.23
N ASP A 201 -10.59 13.42 -0.07
CA ASP A 201 -11.39 14.50 -0.65
C ASP A 201 -11.98 14.08 -2.00
N SER A 202 -13.28 13.79 -2.01
CA SER A 202 -14.00 13.37 -3.21
C SER A 202 -14.04 14.44 -4.30
N ARG A 203 -13.79 15.72 -3.98
CA ARG A 203 -13.69 16.79 -4.98
C ARG A 203 -12.48 16.60 -5.89
N ARG A 204 -11.48 15.81 -5.46
CA ARG A 204 -10.33 15.44 -6.30
C ARG A 204 -10.74 14.55 -7.49
N LEU A 205 -11.96 14.00 -7.51
CA LEU A 205 -12.51 13.25 -8.64
C LEU A 205 -13.12 14.15 -9.73
N THR A 206 -13.33 15.45 -9.46
CA THR A 206 -14.14 16.32 -10.33
C THR A 206 -13.31 17.15 -11.32
N VAL A 207 -12.17 16.62 -11.80
CA VAL A 207 -11.29 17.32 -12.76
C VAL A 207 -11.92 17.38 -14.16
N SER A 208 -12.29 16.22 -14.71
CA SER A 208 -13.01 16.10 -15.98
C SER A 208 -13.73 14.74 -16.03
N ALA A 209 -14.68 14.56 -16.95
CA ALA A 209 -15.41 13.29 -17.08
C ALA A 209 -14.48 12.10 -17.37
N GLN A 210 -13.45 12.28 -18.20
CA GLN A 210 -12.47 11.25 -18.52
C GLN A 210 -11.61 10.89 -17.31
N TRP A 211 -11.06 11.92 -16.63
CA TRP A 211 -10.24 11.71 -15.43
C TRP A 211 -11.05 11.11 -14.28
N HIS A 212 -12.31 11.50 -14.13
CA HIS A 212 -13.24 10.91 -13.17
C HIS A 212 -13.40 9.41 -13.41
N ALA A 213 -13.57 8.98 -14.67
CA ALA A 213 -13.77 7.58 -15.03
C ALA A 213 -12.56 6.68 -14.70
N VAL A 214 -11.35 7.23 -14.68
CA VAL A 214 -10.13 6.51 -14.28
C VAL A 214 -9.87 6.65 -12.77
N ALA A 215 -10.02 7.85 -12.22
CA ALA A 215 -9.76 8.14 -10.81
C ALA A 215 -10.70 7.37 -9.88
N ILE A 216 -11.97 7.17 -10.28
CA ILE A 216 -12.90 6.35 -9.53
C ILE A 216 -12.44 4.88 -9.45
N GLN A 217 -11.71 4.37 -10.45
CA GLN A 217 -11.17 3.01 -10.39
C GLN A 217 -10.06 2.93 -9.34
N VAL A 218 -9.14 3.90 -9.37
CA VAL A 218 -8.02 4.00 -8.42
C VAL A 218 -8.51 4.19 -6.99
N MET A 219 -9.53 5.02 -6.77
CA MET A 219 -10.16 5.21 -5.47
C MET A 219 -10.61 3.88 -4.84
N PHE A 220 -11.08 2.93 -5.66
CA PHE A 220 -11.58 1.64 -5.21
C PHE A 220 -10.52 0.52 -5.17
N TRP A 221 -9.27 0.78 -5.59
CA TRP A 221 -8.20 -0.23 -5.57
C TRP A 221 -7.90 -0.75 -4.17
N ASN A 222 -7.71 0.16 -3.20
CA ASN A 222 -7.52 -0.19 -1.80
C ASN A 222 -8.63 0.44 -0.96
N LEU A 223 -9.58 -0.38 -0.53
CA LEU A 223 -10.70 0.04 0.30
C LEU A 223 -10.35 -0.10 1.78
N GLN A 224 -10.40 1.01 2.51
CA GLN A 224 -10.30 1.02 3.95
C GLN A 224 -11.68 1.32 4.53
N LEU A 225 -12.26 0.35 5.25
CA LEU A 225 -13.63 0.40 5.73
C LEU A 225 -13.66 0.28 7.25
N THR A 226 -14.05 1.37 7.91
CA THR A 226 -14.56 1.36 9.28
C THR A 226 -16.00 0.82 9.30
N VAL A 227 -16.55 0.54 10.48
CA VAL A 227 -17.94 0.07 10.64
C VAL A 227 -18.95 1.00 9.95
N ASN A 228 -18.76 2.32 10.06
CA ASN A 228 -19.67 3.29 9.45
C ASN A 228 -19.52 3.35 7.91
N SER A 229 -18.30 3.40 7.39
CA SER A 229 -18.09 3.38 5.92
C SER A 229 -18.52 2.05 5.31
N LEU A 230 -18.36 0.94 6.03
CA LEU A 230 -18.85 -0.37 5.63
C LEU A 230 -20.37 -0.36 5.51
N LYS A 231 -21.09 0.15 6.53
CA LYS A 231 -22.54 0.35 6.46
C LYS A 231 -22.93 1.14 5.22
N ARG A 232 -22.38 2.34 5.06
CA ARG A 232 -22.69 3.26 3.94
C ARG A 232 -22.41 2.62 2.57
N LEU A 233 -21.32 1.87 2.45
CA LEU A 233 -20.98 1.16 1.23
C LEU A 233 -22.02 0.09 0.93
N THR A 234 -22.40 -0.72 1.92
CA THR A 234 -23.36 -1.83 1.76
C THR A 234 -24.82 -1.39 1.56
N GLU A 235 -25.10 -0.10 1.76
CA GLU A 235 -26.39 0.53 1.46
C GLU A 235 -26.41 1.15 0.05
N ASN A 236 -25.25 1.24 -0.62
CA ASN A 236 -25.11 1.84 -1.94
C ASN A 236 -24.72 0.77 -2.99
N GLU A 237 -25.72 0.22 -3.65
CA GLU A 237 -25.55 -0.83 -4.68
C GLU A 237 -24.63 -0.40 -5.84
N ALA A 238 -24.68 0.88 -6.25
CA ALA A 238 -23.80 1.38 -7.30
C ALA A 238 -22.33 1.41 -6.85
N ALA A 239 -22.07 1.71 -5.58
CA ALA A 239 -20.73 1.66 -5.01
C ALA A 239 -20.23 0.21 -4.85
N LEU A 240 -21.09 -0.72 -4.39
CA LEU A 240 -20.76 -2.15 -4.36
C LEU A 240 -20.42 -2.70 -5.75
N GLY A 241 -21.20 -2.32 -6.77
CA GLY A 241 -20.94 -2.70 -8.16
C GLY A 241 -19.55 -2.25 -8.64
N ARG A 242 -19.06 -1.08 -8.19
CA ARG A 242 -17.70 -0.60 -8.48
C ARG A 242 -16.63 -1.36 -7.69
N CYS A 243 -16.88 -1.69 -6.42
CA CYS A 243 -15.96 -2.53 -5.64
C CYS A 243 -15.67 -3.84 -6.36
N ARG A 244 -16.72 -4.49 -6.89
CA ARG A 244 -16.59 -5.76 -7.60
C ARG A 244 -15.55 -5.75 -8.73
N VAL A 245 -15.43 -4.62 -9.43
CA VAL A 245 -14.60 -4.53 -10.64
C VAL A 245 -13.18 -4.09 -10.33
N HIS A 246 -13.01 -3.13 -9.42
CA HIS A 246 -11.74 -2.42 -9.27
C HIS A 246 -10.97 -2.79 -8.00
N THR A 247 -11.58 -3.44 -7.02
CA THR A 247 -10.94 -3.66 -5.72
C THR A 247 -9.86 -4.73 -5.77
N ARG A 248 -8.69 -4.38 -5.23
CA ARG A 248 -7.50 -5.25 -5.11
C ARG A 248 -7.16 -5.57 -3.65
N THR A 249 -7.37 -4.58 -2.77
CA THR A 249 -7.14 -4.70 -1.33
C THR A 249 -8.37 -4.25 -0.57
N VAL A 250 -8.76 -5.01 0.46
CA VAL A 250 -9.79 -4.60 1.43
C VAL A 250 -9.19 -4.64 2.83
N ARG A 251 -9.28 -3.53 3.55
CA ARG A 251 -8.95 -3.41 4.98
C ARG A 251 -10.21 -3.08 5.76
N LEU A 252 -10.62 -3.98 6.63
CA LEU A 252 -11.74 -3.80 7.57
C LEU A 252 -11.15 -3.41 8.92
N LEU A 253 -11.41 -2.18 9.36
CA LEU A 253 -10.82 -1.62 10.59
C LEU A 253 -11.91 -1.34 11.62
N PHE A 254 -12.06 -2.27 12.57
CA PHE A 254 -12.99 -2.18 13.68
C PHE A 254 -12.23 -1.82 14.97
N GLU A 255 -11.53 -0.68 14.90
CA GLU A 255 -10.74 -0.14 16.01
C GLU A 255 -11.58 0.81 16.88
N THR A 256 -12.54 1.52 16.28
CA THR A 256 -13.46 2.39 16.99
C THR A 256 -14.87 2.26 16.43
N PHE A 257 -15.87 2.34 17.32
CA PHE A 257 -17.28 2.44 16.94
C PHE A 257 -17.75 3.89 16.75
N LYS A 258 -16.79 4.82 16.63
CA LYS A 258 -17.06 6.25 16.39
C LYS A 258 -17.85 6.44 15.08
N GLY A 259 -18.90 7.24 15.15
CA GLY A 259 -19.76 7.57 14.00
C GLY A 259 -20.95 6.63 13.79
N LEU A 260 -21.12 5.58 14.62
CA LEU A 260 -22.41 4.91 14.73
C LEU A 260 -23.42 5.81 15.43
N SER A 261 -24.67 5.80 14.98
CA SER A 261 -25.76 6.55 15.61
C SER A 261 -26.15 5.90 16.95
N ALA A 262 -26.42 6.69 17.99
CA ALA A 262 -27.17 6.21 19.14
C ALA A 262 -28.56 5.73 18.67
N PRO A 263 -29.08 4.56 19.12
CA PRO A 263 -28.61 3.72 20.24
C PRO A 263 -27.61 2.61 19.86
N VAL A 264 -27.26 2.45 18.58
CA VAL A 264 -26.38 1.35 18.12
C VAL A 264 -25.01 1.43 18.76
N ALA A 265 -24.42 2.62 18.84
CA ALA A 265 -23.09 2.83 19.43
C ALA A 265 -23.00 2.54 20.93
N SER A 266 -24.13 2.33 21.61
CA SER A 266 -24.20 2.08 23.06
C SER A 266 -24.62 0.64 23.39
N ASN A 267 -24.98 -0.16 22.38
CA ASN A 267 -25.45 -1.53 22.56
C ASN A 267 -24.62 -2.50 21.70
N PRO A 268 -23.80 -3.38 22.31
CA PRO A 268 -22.91 -4.28 21.59
C PRO A 268 -23.65 -5.26 20.67
N ASP A 269 -24.85 -5.73 21.02
CA ASP A 269 -25.64 -6.65 20.19
C ASP A 269 -26.14 -5.96 18.91
N LEU A 270 -26.50 -4.67 19.01
CA LEU A 270 -26.89 -3.88 17.84
C LEU A 270 -25.68 -3.62 16.93
N VAL A 271 -24.50 -3.37 17.51
CA VAL A 271 -23.23 -3.28 16.76
C VAL A 271 -22.95 -4.61 16.04
N ALA A 272 -23.01 -5.72 16.76
CA ALA A 272 -22.79 -7.07 16.23
C ALA A 272 -23.72 -7.39 15.07
N THR A 273 -25.00 -7.09 15.23
CA THR A 273 -26.04 -7.28 14.21
C THR A 273 -25.77 -6.42 12.97
N GLN A 274 -25.37 -5.16 13.17
CA GLN A 274 -25.07 -4.24 12.08
C GLN A 274 -23.83 -4.68 11.30
N ILE A 275 -22.73 -5.02 11.99
CA ILE A 275 -21.50 -5.52 11.37
C ILE A 275 -21.82 -6.81 10.61
N SER A 276 -22.49 -7.76 11.25
CA SER A 276 -22.87 -9.04 10.62
C SER A 276 -23.67 -8.82 9.34
N ARG A 277 -24.70 -7.95 9.37
CA ARG A 277 -25.51 -7.63 8.20
C ARG A 277 -24.67 -7.04 7.06
N SER A 278 -23.79 -6.10 7.37
CA SER A 278 -22.94 -5.47 6.36
C SER A 278 -21.89 -6.43 5.80
N LEU A 279 -21.27 -7.28 6.62
CA LEU A 279 -20.32 -8.29 6.15
C LEU A 279 -20.99 -9.34 5.26
N LEU A 280 -22.21 -9.80 5.60
CA LEU A 280 -22.98 -10.72 4.76
C LEU A 280 -23.36 -10.11 3.40
N LYS A 281 -23.56 -8.79 3.32
CA LYS A 281 -23.77 -8.10 2.04
C LYS A 281 -22.48 -7.89 1.26
N LEU A 282 -21.37 -7.66 1.96
CA LEU A 282 -20.07 -7.41 1.34
C LEU A 282 -19.46 -8.69 0.77
N ALA A 283 -19.56 -9.82 1.47
CA ALA A 283 -18.88 -11.07 1.10
C ALA A 283 -19.20 -11.54 -0.34
N PRO A 284 -20.46 -11.60 -0.81
CA PRO A 284 -20.76 -11.97 -2.19
C PRO A 284 -20.13 -11.04 -3.23
N THR A 285 -19.99 -9.75 -2.90
CA THR A 285 -19.34 -8.78 -3.78
C THR A 285 -17.84 -9.08 -3.88
N LEU A 286 -17.18 -9.35 -2.74
CA LEU A 286 -15.75 -9.66 -2.69
C LEU A 286 -15.41 -11.00 -3.36
N GLN A 287 -16.28 -12.01 -3.22
CA GLN A 287 -16.15 -13.30 -3.91
C GLN A 287 -16.16 -13.15 -5.45
N GLN A 288 -16.85 -12.12 -5.96
CA GLN A 288 -16.89 -11.81 -7.39
C GLN A 288 -15.72 -10.90 -7.85
N CYS A 289 -14.91 -10.38 -6.92
CA CYS A 289 -13.75 -9.55 -7.25
C CYS A 289 -12.62 -10.40 -7.81
N ARG A 290 -12.39 -10.32 -9.13
CA ARG A 290 -11.30 -11.07 -9.77
C ARG A 290 -9.90 -10.54 -9.41
N GLY A 291 -9.79 -9.27 -9.05
CA GLY A 291 -8.52 -8.62 -8.72
C GLY A 291 -8.18 -8.59 -7.23
N LEU A 292 -9.10 -9.03 -6.35
CA LEU A 292 -8.91 -8.98 -4.91
C LEU A 292 -7.89 -10.01 -4.48
N ASN A 293 -6.73 -9.54 -4.01
CA ASN A 293 -5.61 -10.39 -3.63
C ASN A 293 -5.16 -10.20 -2.17
N ARG A 294 -5.64 -9.15 -1.50
CA ARG A 294 -5.33 -8.86 -0.10
C ARG A 294 -6.58 -8.56 0.69
N LEU A 295 -6.79 -9.31 1.77
CA LEU A 295 -7.83 -9.07 2.77
C LEU A 295 -7.20 -8.89 4.14
N GLU A 296 -7.56 -7.80 4.80
CA GLU A 296 -7.11 -7.47 6.15
C GLU A 296 -8.33 -7.17 7.01
N LEU A 297 -8.42 -7.80 8.18
CA LEU A 297 -9.45 -7.54 9.18
C LEU A 297 -8.77 -7.31 10.52
N LYS A 298 -8.93 -6.10 11.05
CA LYS A 298 -8.43 -5.71 12.37
C LYS A 298 -9.62 -5.34 13.25
N ALA A 299 -9.78 -6.04 14.35
CA ALA A 299 -10.85 -5.86 15.32
C ALA A 299 -10.23 -5.79 16.72
N LEU A 300 -10.11 -4.57 17.23
CA LEU A 300 -9.49 -4.30 18.52
C LEU A 300 -10.53 -4.43 19.65
N HIS A 301 -10.04 -4.60 20.87
CA HIS A 301 -10.90 -4.50 22.04
C HIS A 301 -11.48 -3.09 22.13
N TYR A 302 -12.77 -3.00 22.46
CA TYR A 302 -13.44 -1.71 22.63
C TYR A 302 -14.20 -1.71 23.95
N GLU A 303 -13.89 -0.75 24.81
CA GLU A 303 -14.56 -0.56 26.08
C GLU A 303 -15.78 0.36 25.90
N PHE A 304 -16.97 -0.18 26.16
CA PHE A 304 -18.16 0.66 26.29
C PHE A 304 -18.18 1.25 27.70
N GLN A 305 -17.97 2.56 27.79
CA GLN A 305 -17.83 3.30 29.05
C GLN A 305 -19.05 3.16 29.99
N ASP A 306 -20.24 2.88 29.44
CA ASP A 306 -21.51 2.86 30.16
C ASP A 306 -21.94 1.45 30.67
N LEU A 307 -21.13 0.41 30.46
CA LEU A 307 -21.48 -0.96 30.89
C LEU A 307 -20.81 -1.35 32.22
N GLU A 308 -21.57 -2.07 33.05
CA GLU A 308 -21.14 -2.70 34.31
C GLU A 308 -19.81 -3.48 34.15
N PRO A 309 -18.86 -3.39 35.10
CA PRO A 309 -17.53 -4.01 35.02
C PRO A 309 -17.53 -5.52 34.70
N GLN A 310 -18.53 -6.26 35.18
CA GLN A 310 -18.64 -7.71 34.98
C GLN A 310 -19.05 -8.08 33.54
N SER A 311 -19.74 -7.17 32.85
CA SER A 311 -20.11 -7.30 31.43
C SER A 311 -19.00 -6.86 30.47
N ARG A 312 -17.91 -6.28 30.98
CA ARG A 312 -16.77 -5.77 30.18
C ARG A 312 -15.87 -6.87 29.59
N LEU A 313 -16.01 -8.11 30.05
CA LEU A 313 -15.11 -9.21 29.69
C LEU A 313 -15.59 -10.07 28.49
N HIS A 314 -16.78 -9.82 27.94
CA HIS A 314 -17.45 -10.73 26.97
C HIS A 314 -17.98 -10.04 25.69
N TYR A 315 -17.19 -9.17 25.05
CA TYR A 315 -17.70 -8.47 23.85
C TYR A 315 -17.68 -9.36 22.60
N GLN A 316 -18.85 -9.93 22.27
CA GLN A 316 -19.12 -10.69 21.05
C GLN A 316 -19.75 -9.78 19.99
N TYR A 317 -18.94 -9.20 19.10
CA TYR A 317 -19.44 -8.36 17.99
C TYR A 317 -19.05 -8.89 16.61
N LEU A 318 -18.12 -9.83 16.53
CA LEU A 318 -17.84 -10.61 15.35
C LEU A 318 -18.51 -11.98 15.43
N MET A 319 -19.21 -12.35 14.36
CA MET A 319 -19.90 -13.63 14.26
C MET A 319 -19.17 -14.57 13.29
N PRO A 320 -19.12 -15.89 13.56
CA PRO A 320 -18.40 -16.85 12.71
C PRO A 320 -18.88 -16.87 11.26
N LYS A 321 -20.20 -16.84 11.05
CA LYS A 321 -20.81 -17.00 9.72
C LYS A 321 -20.39 -15.90 8.73
N PRO A 322 -20.55 -14.59 9.02
CA PRO A 322 -20.06 -13.55 8.12
C PRO A 322 -18.55 -13.66 7.83
N LEU A 323 -17.73 -14.00 8.84
CA LEU A 323 -16.29 -14.17 8.67
C LEU A 323 -15.96 -15.34 7.74
N SER A 324 -16.58 -16.50 7.94
CA SER A 324 -16.39 -17.67 7.07
C SER A 324 -16.76 -17.36 5.61
N GLN A 325 -17.80 -16.57 5.36
CA GLN A 325 -18.17 -16.16 3.99
C GLN A 325 -17.13 -15.22 3.37
N LEU A 326 -16.49 -14.34 4.15
CA LEU A 326 -15.39 -13.51 3.65
C LEU A 326 -14.16 -14.34 3.27
N LEU A 327 -13.92 -15.45 3.97
CA LEU A 327 -12.79 -16.35 3.75
C LEU A 327 -13.00 -17.33 2.56
N THR A 328 -14.06 -17.17 1.77
CA THR A 328 -14.29 -17.98 0.56
C THR A 328 -13.84 -17.28 -0.73
N VAL A 329 -13.09 -16.19 -0.63
CA VAL A 329 -12.56 -15.44 -1.79
C VAL A 329 -11.40 -16.21 -2.42
N GLN A 330 -11.51 -16.53 -3.71
CA GLN A 330 -10.64 -17.49 -4.40
C GLN A 330 -9.23 -16.97 -4.77
N ASN A 331 -9.04 -15.66 -4.91
CA ASN A 331 -7.80 -15.07 -5.44
C ASN A 331 -6.91 -14.44 -4.35
N LEU A 332 -7.16 -14.74 -3.08
CA LEU A 332 -6.38 -14.18 -1.99
C LEU A 332 -4.96 -14.75 -1.97
N THR A 333 -3.99 -13.82 -2.00
CA THR A 333 -2.56 -14.09 -1.83
C THR A 333 -2.04 -13.58 -0.49
N SER A 334 -2.74 -12.64 0.15
CA SER A 334 -2.40 -12.12 1.47
C SER A 334 -3.64 -12.02 2.33
N LEU A 335 -3.60 -12.67 3.49
CA LEU A 335 -4.65 -12.64 4.50
C LEU A 335 -4.06 -12.20 5.82
N ARG A 336 -4.59 -11.11 6.39
CA ARG A 336 -4.20 -10.61 7.72
C ARG A 336 -5.42 -10.50 8.61
N LEU A 337 -5.46 -11.29 9.68
CA LEU A 337 -6.57 -11.35 10.62
C LEU A 337 -6.05 -11.04 12.02
N ASP A 338 -6.39 -9.87 12.55
CA ASP A 338 -6.22 -9.53 13.95
C ASP A 338 -7.61 -9.34 14.56
N ILE A 339 -8.22 -10.44 15.02
CA ILE A 339 -9.63 -10.47 15.41
C ILE A 339 -9.83 -10.84 16.88
N ALA A 340 -8.75 -10.90 17.64
CA ALA A 340 -8.80 -11.29 19.06
C ALA A 340 -9.47 -10.25 19.97
N GLY A 341 -9.77 -9.04 19.46
CA GLY A 341 -10.54 -8.04 20.20
C GLY A 341 -12.04 -8.36 20.34
N SER A 342 -12.54 -9.40 19.66
CA SER A 342 -13.94 -9.84 19.75
C SER A 342 -14.04 -11.32 20.08
N GLN A 343 -14.86 -11.66 21.07
CA GLN A 343 -15.19 -13.05 21.33
C GLN A 343 -16.04 -13.60 20.20
N ILE A 344 -15.54 -14.63 19.53
CA ILE A 344 -16.25 -15.29 18.44
C ILE A 344 -17.19 -16.31 19.08
N SER A 345 -18.50 -16.03 19.03
CA SER A 345 -19.53 -16.85 19.66
C SER A 345 -19.48 -18.31 19.21
N LYS A 346 -19.48 -19.26 20.17
CA LYS A 346 -19.57 -20.72 19.94
C LYS A 346 -20.97 -21.18 19.47
N ALA A 347 -21.93 -20.27 19.32
CA ALA A 347 -23.35 -20.58 19.15
C ALA A 347 -23.70 -21.32 17.84
N VAL A 348 -22.77 -21.49 16.90
CA VAL A 348 -22.96 -22.28 15.69
C VAL A 348 -21.90 -23.38 15.63
N PRO A 349 -22.21 -24.63 16.00
CA PRO A 349 -21.24 -25.72 16.12
C PRO A 349 -20.54 -26.11 14.80
N ASP A 350 -21.07 -25.69 13.65
CA ASP A 350 -20.59 -26.15 12.34
C ASP A 350 -19.56 -25.23 11.66
N ILE A 351 -19.25 -24.05 12.21
CA ILE A 351 -18.35 -23.08 11.55
C ILE A 351 -17.04 -22.95 12.30
N HIS A 352 -15.99 -23.55 11.74
CA HIS A 352 -14.65 -23.49 12.26
C HIS A 352 -13.76 -22.58 11.41
N LEU A 353 -13.36 -21.43 11.95
CA LEU A 353 -12.58 -20.44 11.21
C LEU A 353 -11.16 -20.92 10.88
N CYS A 354 -10.51 -21.72 11.73
CA CYS A 354 -9.20 -22.30 11.41
C CYS A 354 -9.27 -23.17 10.14
N ALA A 355 -10.33 -23.98 9.99
CA ALA A 355 -10.55 -24.75 8.76
C ALA A 355 -10.84 -23.86 7.54
N SER A 356 -11.55 -22.73 7.74
CA SER A 356 -11.81 -21.76 6.66
C SER A 356 -10.53 -21.07 6.19
N ILE A 357 -9.60 -20.77 7.10
CA ILE A 357 -8.29 -20.19 6.79
C ILE A 357 -7.39 -21.25 6.14
N GLN A 358 -7.38 -22.47 6.67
CA GLN A 358 -6.59 -23.58 6.13
C GLN A 358 -6.98 -23.88 4.67
N ALA A 359 -8.25 -23.80 4.31
CA ALA A 359 -8.73 -23.95 2.94
C ALA A 359 -8.15 -22.91 1.95
N LEU A 360 -7.65 -21.76 2.44
CA LEU A 360 -6.99 -20.74 1.62
C LEU A 360 -5.48 -20.95 1.50
N MET A 361 -4.87 -21.83 2.30
CA MET A 361 -3.41 -22.04 2.32
C MET A 361 -2.78 -22.24 0.94
N PRO A 362 -3.38 -22.99 -0.01
CA PRO A 362 -2.77 -23.18 -1.33
C PRO A 362 -2.61 -21.91 -2.16
N SER A 363 -3.45 -20.89 -1.96
CA SER A 363 -3.37 -19.62 -2.72
C SER A 363 -2.59 -18.52 -2.00
N LEU A 364 -2.36 -18.65 -0.69
CA LEU A 364 -1.72 -17.63 0.12
C LEU A 364 -0.19 -17.62 -0.03
N ARG A 365 0.35 -16.42 -0.13
CA ARG A 365 1.78 -16.09 0.04
C ARG A 365 2.07 -15.50 1.42
N CYS A 366 1.09 -14.87 2.05
CA CYS A 366 1.22 -14.20 3.34
C CYS A 366 -0.02 -14.47 4.20
N LEU A 367 0.18 -15.03 5.39
CA LEU A 367 -0.87 -15.28 6.38
C LEU A 367 -0.44 -14.72 7.75
N HIS A 368 -1.15 -13.71 8.26
CA HIS A 368 -0.97 -13.23 9.63
C HIS A 368 -2.27 -13.47 10.37
N CYS A 369 -2.20 -14.08 11.54
CA CYS A 369 -3.39 -14.46 12.29
C CYS A 369 -3.22 -14.26 13.79
N ARG A 370 -4.20 -13.62 14.41
CA ARG A 370 -4.38 -13.48 15.85
C ARG A 370 -5.87 -13.60 16.17
N MET A 371 -6.22 -14.64 16.91
CA MET A 371 -7.60 -15.01 17.22
C MET A 371 -7.71 -15.41 18.69
N GLU A 372 -8.88 -15.24 19.30
CA GLU A 372 -9.10 -15.68 20.68
C GLU A 372 -9.28 -17.20 20.81
N THR A 373 -9.69 -17.86 19.72
CA THR A 373 -9.71 -19.32 19.65
C THR A 373 -8.90 -19.79 18.45
N ILE A 374 -8.05 -20.78 18.65
CA ILE A 374 -7.20 -21.36 17.61
C ILE A 374 -6.98 -22.85 17.90
N CYS A 375 -6.64 -23.61 16.88
CA CYS A 375 -6.14 -24.98 17.05
C CYS A 375 -5.17 -25.35 15.92
N THR A 376 -4.54 -26.50 16.09
CA THR A 376 -3.50 -27.06 15.23
C THR A 376 -3.96 -27.36 13.81
N SER A 377 -5.25 -27.63 13.58
CA SER A 377 -5.77 -27.83 12.20
C SER A 377 -5.55 -26.63 11.26
N LEU A 378 -5.23 -25.44 11.79
CA LEU A 378 -4.86 -24.27 10.98
C LEU A 378 -3.61 -24.52 10.13
N LEU A 379 -2.63 -25.26 10.68
CA LEU A 379 -1.34 -25.55 10.06
C LEU A 379 -1.25 -26.95 9.47
N ASP A 380 -2.35 -27.72 9.54
CA ASP A 380 -2.40 -29.06 8.98
C ASP A 380 -2.36 -29.00 7.44
N ILE A 381 -1.23 -29.45 6.89
CA ILE A 381 -0.98 -29.53 5.45
C ILE A 381 -1.14 -30.95 4.90
N SER A 382 -1.52 -31.92 5.73
CA SER A 382 -1.65 -33.33 5.32
C SER A 382 -2.67 -33.53 4.19
N SER A 383 -3.65 -32.64 4.07
CA SER A 383 -4.70 -32.68 3.04
C SER A 383 -4.36 -31.91 1.75
N ILE A 384 -3.18 -31.29 1.64
CA ILE A 384 -2.84 -30.38 0.53
C ILE A 384 -1.92 -31.11 -0.47
N ASP A 385 -2.47 -31.54 -1.60
CA ASP A 385 -1.74 -32.24 -2.67
C ASP A 385 -0.88 -31.29 -3.56
N GLN A 386 -1.03 -29.97 -3.41
CA GLN A 386 -0.37 -28.95 -4.25
C GLN A 386 0.81 -28.30 -3.53
N SER A 387 1.81 -27.86 -4.29
CA SER A 387 2.93 -27.07 -3.73
C SER A 387 2.41 -25.76 -3.12
N ILE A 388 2.65 -25.57 -1.82
CA ILE A 388 2.24 -24.37 -1.09
C ILE A 388 3.25 -23.25 -1.37
N GLY A 389 2.77 -22.11 -1.89
CA GLY A 389 3.60 -20.95 -2.22
C GLY A 389 3.73 -19.93 -1.09
N LEU A 390 3.58 -20.35 0.17
CA LEU A 390 3.57 -19.48 1.33
C LEU A 390 4.98 -18.94 1.61
N GLU A 391 5.13 -17.62 1.59
CA GLU A 391 6.39 -16.93 1.86
C GLU A 391 6.46 -16.45 3.32
N GLU A 392 5.30 -16.09 3.90
CA GLU A 392 5.18 -15.50 5.23
C GLU A 392 3.99 -16.07 6.00
N LEU A 393 4.24 -16.58 7.22
CA LEU A 393 3.23 -17.04 8.17
C LEU A 393 3.56 -16.49 9.56
N ILE A 394 2.61 -15.80 10.16
CA ILE A 394 2.73 -15.32 11.54
C ILE A 394 1.47 -15.64 12.33
N ILE A 395 1.61 -16.46 13.36
CA ILE A 395 0.55 -16.70 14.35
C ILE A 395 0.91 -15.95 15.62
N ASN A 396 0.09 -14.99 16.03
CA ASN A 396 0.27 -14.28 17.28
C ASN A 396 -0.68 -14.81 18.35
N LEU A 397 -0.12 -15.52 19.33
CA LEU A 397 -0.80 -16.07 20.51
C LEU A 397 -0.79 -15.10 21.70
N SER A 398 -0.08 -13.98 21.61
CA SER A 398 -0.10 -12.99 22.68
C SER A 398 -1.43 -12.23 22.66
N LEU A 399 -2.21 -12.24 23.74
CA LEU A 399 -3.40 -11.40 23.91
C LEU A 399 -3.19 -10.23 24.90
N SER A 400 -1.94 -10.03 25.35
CA SER A 400 -1.61 -9.12 26.47
C SER A 400 -1.84 -7.64 26.17
N ASN A 401 -1.66 -7.19 24.92
CA ASN A 401 -1.85 -5.79 24.53
C ASN A 401 -3.29 -5.44 24.11
N LEU A 402 -4.27 -6.33 24.34
CA LEU A 402 -5.67 -6.04 24.01
C LEU A 402 -6.37 -5.18 25.06
N THR A 403 -5.85 -5.10 26.27
CA THR A 403 -6.44 -4.33 27.37
C THR A 403 -5.36 -3.46 28.01
N ASP A 404 -5.69 -2.23 28.35
CA ASP A 404 -4.77 -1.32 29.07
C ASP A 404 -4.49 -1.76 30.51
N THR A 405 -5.13 -2.84 30.99
CA THR A 405 -4.86 -3.42 32.30
C THR A 405 -3.66 -4.37 32.25
N TRP A 406 -2.59 -3.97 32.94
CA TRP A 406 -1.27 -4.62 33.04
C TRP A 406 -1.28 -6.05 33.61
N THR A 407 -2.44 -6.61 33.96
CA THR A 407 -2.59 -7.95 34.55
C THR A 407 -3.02 -9.02 33.55
N ALA A 408 -3.17 -8.70 32.26
CA ALA A 408 -3.75 -9.61 31.28
C ALA A 408 -2.71 -10.61 30.71
N TYR A 409 -2.30 -11.58 31.53
CA TYR A 409 -1.72 -12.84 31.03
C TYR A 409 -2.82 -13.62 30.30
N ARG A 410 -2.99 -13.34 29.00
CA ARG A 410 -4.07 -13.89 28.19
C ARG A 410 -3.52 -14.53 26.92
N PHE A 411 -4.00 -15.73 26.64
CA PHE A 411 -3.69 -16.49 25.44
C PHE A 411 -4.97 -17.02 24.79
N PRO A 412 -4.89 -17.41 23.51
CA PRO A 412 -5.98 -18.07 22.83
C PRO A 412 -6.39 -19.35 23.56
N LYS A 413 -7.68 -19.66 23.50
CA LYS A 413 -8.24 -20.94 23.93
C LYS A 413 -8.26 -21.92 22.76
N TRP A 414 -8.33 -23.20 23.06
CA TRP A 414 -8.64 -24.22 22.05
C TRP A 414 -9.99 -23.95 21.39
N CYS A 415 -10.08 -24.15 20.07
CA CYS A 415 -11.37 -24.15 19.38
C CYS A 415 -12.30 -25.25 19.92
N GLN A 416 -11.73 -26.41 20.31
CA GLN A 416 -12.44 -27.51 20.93
C GLN A 416 -12.57 -27.24 22.43
N SER A 417 -13.80 -27.14 22.94
CA SER A 417 -14.08 -26.81 24.35
C SER A 417 -13.63 -27.88 25.35
N ASP A 418 -13.40 -29.10 24.88
CA ASP A 418 -13.27 -30.27 25.73
C ASP A 418 -11.80 -30.57 26.10
N ARG A 419 -10.84 -29.87 25.47
CA ARG A 419 -9.43 -29.93 25.88
C ARG A 419 -9.21 -29.04 27.10
N LEU A 420 -8.78 -29.66 28.20
CA LEU A 420 -8.38 -29.00 29.44
C LEU A 420 -6.88 -28.64 29.47
N GLU A 421 -6.19 -28.88 28.36
CA GLU A 421 -4.74 -28.71 28.28
C GLU A 421 -4.36 -27.23 28.19
N GLY A 422 -3.34 -26.86 28.97
CA GLY A 422 -2.91 -25.47 29.13
C GLY A 422 -2.35 -24.84 27.87
N VAL A 423 -2.16 -23.52 27.94
CA VAL A 423 -1.62 -22.67 26.87
C VAL A 423 -0.24 -23.13 26.39
N SER A 424 0.60 -23.63 27.29
CA SER A 424 1.95 -24.12 26.98
C SER A 424 1.90 -25.28 25.97
N VAL A 425 0.94 -26.19 26.13
CA VAL A 425 0.73 -27.31 25.18
C VAL A 425 0.29 -26.80 23.82
N LEU A 426 -0.68 -25.87 23.77
CA LEU A 426 -1.12 -25.25 22.51
C LEU A 426 0.03 -24.55 21.79
N ARG A 427 0.84 -23.79 22.52
CA ARG A 427 2.02 -23.09 21.99
C ARG A 427 2.99 -24.10 21.38
N ASN A 428 3.38 -25.11 22.14
CA ASN A 428 4.37 -26.10 21.70
C ASN A 428 3.86 -26.88 20.48
N GLU A 429 2.60 -27.35 20.48
CA GLU A 429 2.02 -28.04 19.31
C GLU A 429 2.01 -27.16 18.05
N LEU A 430 1.69 -25.86 18.19
CA LEU A 430 1.72 -24.92 17.06
C LEU A 430 3.15 -24.60 16.59
N GLU A 431 4.12 -24.49 17.50
CA GLU A 431 5.53 -24.31 17.16
C GLU A 431 6.08 -25.53 16.41
N ASP A 432 5.76 -26.74 16.85
CA ASP A 432 6.16 -27.99 16.21
C ASP A 432 5.57 -28.10 14.79
N GLN A 433 4.28 -27.80 14.63
CA GLN A 433 3.63 -27.79 13.31
C GLN A 433 4.16 -26.67 12.40
N ALA A 434 4.49 -25.50 12.96
CA ALA A 434 5.11 -24.43 12.19
C ALA A 434 6.51 -24.83 11.69
N ALA A 435 7.28 -25.56 12.49
CA ALA A 435 8.58 -26.13 12.10
C ALA A 435 8.43 -27.21 11.01
N GLU A 436 7.46 -28.12 11.17
CA GLU A 436 7.14 -29.11 10.14
C GLU A 436 6.72 -28.43 8.83
N LEU A 437 5.83 -27.44 8.88
CA LEU A 437 5.40 -26.67 7.73
C LEU A 437 6.59 -25.96 7.06
N ALA A 438 7.45 -25.29 7.83
CA ALA A 438 8.62 -24.59 7.31
C ALA A 438 9.56 -25.53 6.54
N SER A 439 9.72 -26.78 7.00
CA SER A 439 10.55 -27.79 6.31
C SER A 439 10.02 -28.20 4.92
N HIS A 440 8.73 -27.96 4.65
CA HIS A 440 8.08 -28.25 3.37
C HIS A 440 7.99 -27.03 2.45
N LEU A 441 8.46 -25.84 2.88
CA LEU A 441 8.31 -24.58 2.15
C LEU A 441 9.67 -24.02 1.72
N ASP A 442 10.11 -24.34 0.50
CA ASP A 442 11.39 -23.84 -0.06
C ASP A 442 11.45 -22.31 -0.20
N THR A 443 10.30 -21.65 -0.33
CA THR A 443 10.20 -20.18 -0.52
C THR A 443 9.93 -19.41 0.77
N ALA A 444 9.83 -20.09 1.92
CA ALA A 444 9.50 -19.46 3.18
C ALA A 444 10.60 -18.47 3.62
N ARG A 445 10.20 -17.23 3.89
CA ARG A 445 11.08 -16.17 4.41
C ARG A 445 10.91 -15.97 5.91
N CYS A 446 9.68 -16.14 6.40
CA CYS A 446 9.33 -15.92 7.79
C CYS A 446 8.16 -16.84 8.17
N ILE A 447 8.40 -17.84 9.01
CA ILE A 447 7.37 -18.68 9.60
C ILE A 447 7.53 -18.56 11.11
N ARG A 448 6.52 -17.99 11.79
CA ARG A 448 6.69 -17.53 13.16
C ARG A 448 5.45 -17.75 14.02
N VAL A 449 5.69 -18.16 15.26
CA VAL A 449 4.68 -18.18 16.34
C VAL A 449 5.12 -17.19 17.42
N ILE A 450 4.28 -16.20 17.71
CA ILE A 450 4.54 -15.16 18.72
C ILE A 450 3.76 -15.49 19.98
N SER A 451 4.43 -15.42 21.12
CA SER A 451 3.88 -15.53 22.47
C SER A 451 4.39 -14.36 23.33
N HIS A 452 4.09 -14.37 24.63
CA HIS A 452 4.70 -13.43 25.56
C HIS A 452 5.14 -14.14 26.85
N THR A 453 6.14 -13.58 27.51
CA THR A 453 6.64 -14.07 28.81
C THR A 453 5.79 -13.55 29.96
N PHE A 454 5.83 -14.24 31.10
CA PHE A 454 5.30 -13.74 32.37
C PHE A 454 6.43 -13.62 33.38
N PRO A 455 6.48 -12.56 34.22
CA PRO A 455 5.51 -11.46 34.37
C PRO A 455 5.76 -10.25 33.46
N SER A 456 6.84 -10.22 32.68
CA SER A 456 7.25 -9.01 31.96
C SER A 456 6.42 -8.72 30.69
N LEU A 457 5.63 -9.68 30.20
CA LEU A 457 4.78 -9.57 29.01
C LEU A 457 5.58 -9.26 27.73
N ASP A 458 6.89 -9.52 27.73
CA ASP A 458 7.74 -9.32 26.57
C ASP A 458 7.38 -10.31 25.48
N TRP A 459 7.27 -9.84 24.25
CA TRP A 459 6.94 -10.69 23.11
C TRP A 459 8.14 -11.57 22.75
N VAL A 460 7.86 -12.86 22.60
CA VAL A 460 8.84 -13.86 22.18
C VAL A 460 8.30 -14.55 20.94
N ALA A 461 9.09 -14.53 19.88
CA ALA A 461 8.80 -15.12 18.60
C ALA A 461 9.65 -16.37 18.39
N PHE A 462 9.03 -17.52 18.20
CA PHE A 462 9.71 -18.70 17.65
C PHE A 462 9.75 -18.60 16.12
N ASP A 463 10.95 -18.49 15.56
CA ASP A 463 11.19 -18.49 14.12
C ASP A 463 11.44 -19.93 13.65
N ALA A 464 10.44 -20.52 13.01
CA ALA A 464 10.45 -21.90 12.58
C ALA A 464 11.37 -22.15 11.36
N VAL A 465 11.71 -21.11 10.59
CA VAL A 465 12.67 -21.23 9.48
C VAL A 465 14.10 -21.36 10.02
N GLN A 466 14.41 -20.61 11.08
CA GLN A 466 15.74 -20.59 11.69
C GLN A 466 15.87 -21.54 12.88
N GLY A 467 14.76 -22.06 13.42
CA GLY A 467 14.71 -22.93 14.58
C GLY A 467 15.12 -22.23 15.88
N ARG A 468 14.91 -20.92 16.02
CA ARG A 468 15.38 -20.14 17.18
C ARG A 468 14.33 -19.16 17.70
N ARG A 469 14.45 -18.77 18.97
CA ARG A 469 13.59 -17.75 19.59
C ARG A 469 14.22 -16.36 19.51
N VAL A 470 13.37 -15.38 19.28
CA VAL A 470 13.72 -13.97 19.10
C VAL A 470 12.82 -13.13 19.99
N ARG A 471 13.40 -12.22 20.75
CA ARG A 471 12.66 -11.23 21.54
C ARG A 471 12.25 -10.06 20.65
N LEU A 472 10.97 -9.70 20.70
CA LEU A 472 10.44 -8.55 19.98
C LEU A 472 10.18 -7.39 20.95
N GLU A 473 10.42 -6.17 20.50
CA GLU A 473 10.03 -4.98 21.25
C GLU A 473 8.50 -4.93 21.41
N ALA A 474 8.02 -4.57 22.60
CA ALA A 474 6.59 -4.48 22.87
C ALA A 474 5.92 -3.46 21.94
N GLY A 475 4.91 -3.89 21.18
CA GLY A 475 4.18 -3.04 20.23
C GLY A 475 4.83 -2.89 18.86
N SER A 476 5.93 -3.60 18.58
CA SER A 476 6.50 -3.72 17.23
C SER A 476 5.56 -4.43 16.25
N GLU A 477 5.80 -4.26 14.94
CA GLU A 477 5.11 -5.06 13.92
C GLU A 477 5.48 -6.55 14.07
N TRP A 478 4.56 -7.46 13.75
CA TRP A 478 4.75 -8.88 14.05
C TRP A 478 5.89 -9.53 13.21
N ASP A 479 6.20 -8.93 12.07
CA ASP A 479 7.28 -9.26 11.14
C ASP A 479 8.60 -8.51 11.45
N ALA A 480 8.66 -7.72 12.54
CA ALA A 480 9.87 -7.01 12.94
C ALA A 480 11.05 -7.97 13.19
N GLN A 481 12.26 -7.47 12.89
CA GLN A 481 13.50 -8.13 13.29
C GLN A 481 13.71 -7.88 14.78
N GLY A 482 13.89 -8.95 15.56
CA GLY A 482 14.12 -8.86 17.00
C GLY A 482 15.51 -9.34 17.41
N GLU A 483 15.75 -9.32 18.72
CA GLU A 483 17.02 -9.75 19.32
C GLU A 483 17.01 -11.27 19.56
N THR A 484 18.08 -11.97 19.15
CA THR A 484 18.15 -13.42 19.31
C THR A 484 18.35 -13.77 20.79
N LEU A 485 17.51 -14.67 21.33
CA LEU A 485 17.73 -15.21 22.67
C LEU A 485 18.82 -16.28 22.57
N GLU A 486 19.93 -16.11 23.30
CA GLU A 486 20.94 -17.17 23.44
C GLU A 486 20.33 -18.32 24.27
N ASP A 487 20.52 -19.56 23.82
CA ASP A 487 20.08 -20.76 24.54
C ASP A 487 20.81 -20.87 25.89
N THR A 488 20.32 -20.18 26.91
CA THR A 488 20.71 -20.45 28.29
C THR A 488 20.00 -21.72 28.72
N SER A 489 20.74 -22.84 28.66
CA SER A 489 20.46 -24.14 29.28
C SER A 489 19.22 -24.21 30.19
N SER A 490 18.10 -24.67 29.62
CA SER A 490 17.19 -25.71 30.11
C SER A 490 16.78 -25.85 31.60
N GLU A 491 16.95 -24.89 32.51
CA GLU A 491 16.61 -25.15 33.93
C GLU A 491 15.75 -24.12 34.68
N ASP A 492 15.40 -22.94 34.14
CA ASP A 492 14.68 -21.92 34.95
C ASP A 492 13.33 -21.40 34.40
N GLU A 493 12.79 -21.95 33.30
CA GLU A 493 11.35 -21.78 32.95
C GLU A 493 10.50 -22.92 33.53
N THR A 494 10.59 -23.16 34.83
CA THR A 494 9.41 -23.68 35.53
C THR A 494 8.38 -22.57 35.53
N ASP A 495 7.25 -22.81 34.84
CA ASP A 495 5.99 -22.07 34.93
C ASP A 495 5.56 -21.96 36.41
N LEU A 496 6.17 -21.00 37.12
CA LEU A 496 5.70 -20.56 38.42
C LEU A 496 4.32 -19.94 38.17
N PHE A 497 3.29 -20.60 38.69
CA PHE A 497 1.85 -20.33 38.54
C PHE A 497 1.07 -21.21 37.53
N GLU A 498 1.36 -22.52 37.48
CA GLU A 498 0.42 -23.57 37.01
C GLU A 498 -0.79 -23.78 37.96
N SER A 499 -1.51 -22.73 38.32
CA SER A 499 -2.79 -22.89 39.00
C SER A 499 -3.79 -21.83 38.55
N GLU A 500 -4.53 -22.14 37.49
CA GLU A 500 -5.86 -21.53 37.32
C GLU A 500 -6.72 -21.89 38.55
N PRO A 501 -7.45 -20.93 39.15
CA PRO A 501 -8.41 -21.24 40.20
C PRO A 501 -9.70 -21.77 39.54
N ASP A 502 -9.70 -23.03 39.13
CA ASP A 502 -10.91 -23.72 38.71
C ASP A 502 -11.71 -24.15 39.96
N SER A 503 -12.67 -23.32 40.37
CA SER A 503 -14.05 -23.72 40.75
C SER A 503 -14.79 -22.54 41.42
N PRO A 504 -16.06 -22.27 41.07
CA PRO A 504 -16.91 -21.44 41.91
C PRO A 504 -17.15 -22.22 43.21
N ALA A 505 -16.60 -21.71 44.32
CA ALA A 505 -16.92 -22.21 45.64
C ALA A 505 -18.45 -22.27 45.77
N GLN A 506 -18.99 -23.49 45.92
CA GLN A 506 -20.32 -23.72 46.44
C GLN A 506 -20.37 -23.09 47.84
N ILE A 507 -20.86 -21.86 47.92
CA ILE A 507 -21.29 -21.28 49.18
C ILE A 507 -22.59 -21.99 49.52
N THR A 508 -22.47 -23.01 50.36
CA THR A 508 -23.60 -23.66 51.00
C THR A 508 -24.00 -22.80 52.19
N LEU A 509 -25.28 -22.41 52.21
CA LEU A 509 -26.05 -21.64 53.20
C LEU A 509 -25.92 -20.11 53.19
#